data_AF-A0AAD9NZG9-F1
#
_entry.id   AF-A0AAD9NZG9-F1
#
_cell.length_a   1.000
_cell.length_b   1.000
_cell.length_c   1.000
_cell.angle_alpha   90.00
_cell.angle_beta   90.00
_cell.angle_gamma   90.00
#
_symmetry.space_group_name_H-M   'P 1'
#
loop_
_entity.id
_entity.type
_entity.pdbx_description
1 polymer ?
#
loop_
_entity_poly.entity_id
_entity_poly.type
_entity_poly.pdbx_seq_one_letter_code
_entity_poly.pdbx_strand_id
1 'polypeptide(L)'
;MLRHMKYRGVPPSADPYSERNLAPASEQVNQAATDAKKKFDWLNVHRWLLTGQLMKNDDSLVAEVWRSLHSPAAQLEYVTILGRSLSEIVHCGLELKEALRKRNHEISPLQREDRIRDELSAQIKKLSRQVPSMLNGYWDKLLQVSSESSSLAPECLAELLQQKLKSLVVADRDSNQRQLVMGEQTQLVLNEIGIILSYVQDAIAQDVHSQSPHAAHILEAIETELDSRPKSVTSVQLHNMSLH
;
A
#
# COMPACT_ATOMS: atom_id res chain seq x y z
N MET A 1 -0.68 -37.14 -0.59
CA MET A 1 -1.93 -36.35 -0.60
C MET A 1 -1.66 -34.94 -1.14
N LEU A 2 -1.45 -34.82 -2.46
CA LEU A 2 -1.17 -33.54 -3.14
C LEU A 2 -1.96 -33.50 -4.46
N ARG A 3 -3.29 -33.55 -4.37
CA ARG A 3 -4.18 -33.42 -5.54
C ARG A 3 -5.50 -32.76 -5.14
N HIS A 4 -5.51 -31.50 -4.72
CA HIS A 4 -6.77 -30.71 -4.69
C HIS A 4 -6.61 -29.19 -4.84
N MET A 5 -5.49 -28.67 -5.35
CA MET A 5 -5.49 -27.33 -5.96
C MET A 5 -5.76 -27.46 -7.45
N LYS A 6 -7.03 -27.72 -7.81
CA LYS A 6 -7.52 -27.48 -9.17
C LYS A 6 -7.47 -25.97 -9.39
N TYR A 7 -6.61 -25.54 -10.30
CA TYR A 7 -6.63 -24.21 -10.89
C TYR A 7 -8.08 -23.79 -11.16
N ARG A 8 -8.58 -22.76 -10.44
CA ARG A 8 -9.77 -21.99 -10.82
C ARG A 8 -9.42 -21.01 -11.95
N GLY A 9 -8.71 -21.51 -12.97
CA GLY A 9 -8.35 -20.73 -14.15
C GLY A 9 -9.29 -21.03 -15.29
N VAL A 10 -9.51 -20.04 -16.15
CA VAL A 10 -10.13 -20.23 -17.46
C VAL A 10 -9.35 -21.32 -18.21
N PRO A 11 -10.01 -22.32 -18.84
CA PRO A 11 -9.32 -23.31 -19.66
C PRO A 11 -8.38 -22.63 -20.67
N PRO A 12 -7.21 -23.19 -21.00
CA PRO A 12 -6.24 -22.55 -21.90
C PRO A 12 -6.79 -22.16 -23.30
N SER A 13 -7.95 -22.72 -23.68
CA SER A 13 -8.62 -22.49 -24.96
C SER A 13 -9.92 -21.67 -24.85
N ALA A 14 -10.28 -21.20 -23.66
CA ALA A 14 -11.51 -20.44 -23.45
C ALA A 14 -11.20 -18.93 -23.41
N ASP A 15 -12.08 -18.14 -24.02
CA ASP A 15 -11.97 -16.68 -24.03
C ASP A 15 -12.08 -16.13 -22.59
N PRO A 16 -11.02 -15.50 -22.04
CA PRO A 16 -11.05 -14.92 -20.71
C PRO A 16 -12.04 -13.75 -20.60
N TYR A 17 -12.46 -13.15 -21.72
CA TYR A 17 -13.42 -12.04 -21.77
C TYR A 17 -14.85 -12.50 -22.05
N SER A 18 -15.11 -13.80 -22.11
CA SER A 18 -16.50 -14.28 -22.23
C SER A 18 -17.32 -13.87 -21.00
N GLU A 19 -18.60 -13.56 -21.19
CA GLU A 19 -19.51 -13.11 -20.11
C GLU A 19 -19.50 -14.06 -18.90
N ARG A 20 -19.43 -15.37 -19.15
CA ARG A 20 -19.37 -16.41 -18.11
C ARG A 20 -18.11 -16.32 -17.23
N ASN A 21 -16.99 -15.86 -17.79
CA ASN A 21 -15.73 -15.69 -17.08
C ASN A 21 -15.61 -14.30 -16.44
N LEU A 22 -16.21 -13.28 -17.07
CA LEU A 22 -16.25 -11.92 -16.53
C LEU A 22 -17.22 -11.79 -15.35
N ALA A 23 -18.34 -12.53 -15.33
CA ALA A 23 -19.32 -12.47 -14.25
C ALA A 23 -18.73 -12.65 -12.83
N PRO A 24 -17.98 -13.72 -12.52
CA PRO A 24 -17.38 -13.89 -11.18
C PRO A 24 -16.30 -12.86 -10.87
N ALA A 25 -15.54 -12.42 -11.88
CA ALA A 25 -14.53 -11.38 -11.68
C ALA A 25 -15.19 -10.01 -11.42
N SER A 26 -16.29 -9.69 -12.12
CA SER A 26 -17.06 -8.47 -11.91
C SER A 26 -17.70 -8.45 -10.52
N GLU A 27 -18.18 -9.60 -10.04
CA GLU A 27 -18.68 -9.72 -8.66
C GLU A 27 -17.57 -9.46 -7.64
N GLN A 28 -16.38 -10.03 -7.84
CA GLN A 28 -15.25 -9.80 -6.95
C GLN A 28 -14.81 -8.33 -6.94
N VAL A 29 -14.80 -7.67 -8.10
CA VAL A 29 -14.48 -6.25 -8.23
C VAL A 29 -15.53 -5.39 -7.52
N ASN A 30 -16.82 -5.69 -7.70
CA ASN A 30 -17.92 -5.01 -7.02
C ASN A 30 -17.79 -5.13 -5.50
N GLN A 31 -17.54 -6.35 -5.00
CA GLN A 31 -17.32 -6.58 -3.56
C GLN A 31 -16.12 -5.80 -3.03
N ALA A 32 -15.00 -5.78 -3.78
CA ALA A 32 -13.81 -5.04 -3.40
C ALA A 32 -14.04 -3.53 -3.35
N ALA A 33 -14.84 -2.97 -4.28
CA ALA A 33 -15.25 -1.57 -4.25
C ALA A 33 -16.08 -1.24 -3.01
N THR A 34 -17.08 -2.06 -2.69
CA THR A 34 -17.91 -1.88 -1.48
C THR A 34 -17.11 -2.05 -0.20
N ASP A 35 -16.15 -2.99 -0.15
CA ASP A 35 -15.29 -3.19 1.01
C ASP A 35 -14.29 -2.03 1.20
N ALA A 36 -13.79 -1.44 0.12
CA ALA A 36 -12.98 -0.22 0.17
C ALA A 36 -13.81 0.95 0.71
N LYS A 37 -15.05 1.12 0.23
CA LYS A 37 -15.99 2.14 0.75
C LYS A 37 -16.23 2.00 2.25
N LYS A 38 -16.47 0.77 2.75
CA LYS A 38 -16.65 0.49 4.19
C LYS A 38 -15.44 0.87 5.04
N LYS A 39 -14.24 0.89 4.44
CA LYS A 39 -12.98 1.28 5.08
C LYS A 39 -12.65 2.76 4.86
N PHE A 40 -13.52 3.52 4.20
CA PHE A 40 -13.28 4.92 3.79
C PHE A 40 -12.08 5.08 2.84
N ASP A 41 -11.70 4.00 2.13
CA ASP A 41 -10.58 3.99 1.20
C ASP A 41 -11.04 4.40 -0.21
N TRP A 42 -11.29 5.70 -0.35
CA TRP A 42 -11.88 6.27 -1.57
C TRP A 42 -10.97 6.13 -2.80
N LEU A 43 -9.65 6.14 -2.64
CA LEU A 43 -8.73 5.90 -3.75
C LEU A 43 -8.91 4.49 -4.31
N ASN A 44 -9.01 3.47 -3.44
CA ASN A 44 -9.26 2.11 -3.90
C ASN A 44 -10.68 1.92 -4.42
N VAL A 45 -11.69 2.64 -3.93
CA VAL A 45 -13.02 2.68 -4.57
C VAL A 45 -12.88 3.07 -6.04
N HIS A 46 -12.21 4.19 -6.34
CA HIS A 46 -12.04 4.65 -7.72
C HIS A 46 -11.23 3.66 -8.59
N ARG A 47 -10.22 2.98 -8.04
CA ARG A 47 -9.46 1.93 -8.76
C ARG A 47 -10.33 0.72 -9.10
N TRP A 48 -11.15 0.25 -8.16
CA TRP A 48 -12.04 -0.88 -8.39
C TRP A 48 -13.16 -0.54 -9.36
N LEU A 49 -13.73 0.66 -9.26
CA LEU A 49 -14.71 1.14 -10.24
C LEU A 49 -14.12 1.20 -11.66
N LEU A 50 -12.91 1.75 -11.82
CA LEU A 50 -12.22 1.74 -13.12
C LEU A 50 -11.99 0.32 -13.64
N THR A 51 -11.52 -0.58 -12.77
CA THR A 51 -11.30 -1.99 -13.15
C THR A 51 -12.59 -2.63 -13.65
N GLY A 52 -13.71 -2.41 -12.95
CA GLY A 52 -15.02 -2.92 -13.34
C GLY A 52 -15.51 -2.34 -14.67
N GLN A 53 -15.23 -1.07 -14.95
CA GLN A 53 -15.61 -0.45 -16.23
C GLN A 53 -14.72 -0.89 -17.40
N LEU A 54 -13.41 -1.03 -17.17
CA LEU A 54 -12.49 -1.59 -18.18
C LEU A 54 -12.90 -3.01 -18.58
N MET A 55 -13.38 -3.83 -17.63
CA MET A 55 -13.91 -5.16 -17.93
C MET A 55 -15.17 -5.13 -18.81
N LYS A 56 -15.93 -4.02 -18.77
CA LYS A 56 -17.15 -3.79 -19.57
C LYS A 56 -16.89 -2.99 -20.84
N ASN A 57 -15.64 -2.59 -21.10
CA ASN A 57 -15.26 -1.64 -22.16
C ASN A 57 -16.03 -0.31 -22.10
N ASP A 58 -16.29 0.19 -20.90
CA ASP A 58 -16.96 1.47 -20.64
C ASP A 58 -15.91 2.50 -20.16
N ASP A 59 -15.92 3.70 -20.75
CA ASP A 59 -15.00 4.79 -20.46
C ASP A 59 -15.63 5.96 -19.68
N SER A 60 -16.90 5.86 -19.31
CA SER A 60 -17.68 6.91 -18.63
C SER A 60 -17.04 7.43 -17.33
N LEU A 61 -16.26 6.59 -16.63
CA LEU A 61 -15.59 6.93 -15.38
C LEU A 61 -14.14 7.39 -15.51
N VAL A 62 -13.55 7.33 -16.71
CA VAL A 62 -12.11 7.53 -16.87
C VAL A 62 -11.68 8.92 -16.38
N ALA A 63 -12.45 9.96 -16.69
CA ALA A 63 -12.13 11.32 -16.27
C ALA A 63 -12.18 11.51 -14.74
N GLU A 64 -13.21 10.99 -14.07
CA GLU A 64 -13.35 11.10 -12.61
C GLU A 64 -12.28 10.29 -11.87
N VAL A 65 -11.98 9.08 -12.36
CA VAL A 65 -10.91 8.25 -11.80
C VAL A 65 -9.55 8.88 -12.06
N TRP A 66 -9.32 9.45 -13.25
CA TRP A 66 -8.09 10.15 -13.55
C TRP A 66 -7.86 11.29 -12.56
N ARG A 67 -8.88 12.12 -12.31
CA ARG A 67 -8.82 13.18 -11.30
C ARG A 67 -8.50 12.64 -9.90
N SER A 68 -9.16 11.55 -9.48
CA SER A 68 -8.92 10.93 -8.18
C SER A 68 -7.49 10.41 -8.03
N LEU A 69 -6.97 9.71 -9.04
CA LEU A 69 -5.62 9.14 -9.04
C LEU A 69 -4.49 10.17 -9.24
N HIS A 70 -4.82 11.40 -9.63
CA HIS A 70 -3.88 12.52 -9.74
C HIS A 70 -4.12 13.58 -8.66
N SER A 71 -5.01 13.31 -7.71
CA SER A 71 -5.29 14.21 -6.61
C SER A 71 -4.15 14.25 -5.59
N PRO A 72 -4.10 15.28 -4.73
CA PRO A 72 -3.17 15.30 -3.59
C PRO A 72 -3.31 14.08 -2.67
N ALA A 73 -4.50 13.46 -2.55
CA ALA A 73 -4.66 12.21 -1.82
C ALA A 73 -3.82 11.08 -2.42
N ALA A 74 -3.82 10.92 -3.74
CA ALA A 74 -3.01 9.90 -4.41
C ALA A 74 -1.51 10.16 -4.24
N GLN A 75 -1.10 11.44 -4.22
CA GLN A 75 0.29 11.81 -3.92
C GLN A 75 0.67 11.49 -2.47
N LEU A 76 -0.22 11.71 -1.49
CA LEU A 76 0.00 11.35 -0.09
C LEU A 76 0.07 9.83 0.11
N GLU A 77 -0.77 9.07 -0.59
CA GLU A 77 -0.71 7.61 -0.57
C GLU A 77 0.63 7.11 -1.11
N TYR A 78 1.09 7.66 -2.24
CA TYR A 78 2.40 7.35 -2.79
C TYR A 78 3.54 7.63 -1.79
N VAL A 79 3.51 8.80 -1.13
CA VAL A 79 4.52 9.16 -0.12
C VAL A 79 4.44 8.24 1.10
N THR A 80 3.24 7.87 1.55
CA THR A 80 3.04 6.90 2.64
C THR A 80 3.65 5.55 2.28
N ILE A 81 3.46 5.08 1.04
CA ILE A 81 4.07 3.84 0.53
C ILE A 81 5.60 3.96 0.53
N LEU A 82 6.17 5.08 0.06
CA LEU A 82 7.62 5.31 0.11
C LEU A 82 8.16 5.26 1.54
N GLY A 83 7.46 5.88 2.50
CA GLY A 83 7.83 5.85 3.92
C GLY A 83 7.81 4.44 4.50
N ARG A 84 6.79 3.65 4.14
CA ARG A 84 6.70 2.23 4.51
C ARG A 84 7.84 1.41 3.93
N SER A 85 8.14 1.56 2.63
CA SER A 85 9.27 0.86 2.01
C SER A 85 10.61 1.25 2.64
N LEU A 86 10.78 2.52 3.02
CA LEU A 86 11.97 2.96 3.76
C LEU A 86 12.04 2.30 5.14
N SER A 87 10.92 2.20 5.86
CA SER A 87 10.84 1.50 7.14
C SER A 87 11.18 0.01 7.02
N GLU A 88 10.69 -0.67 5.98
CA GLU A 88 10.99 -2.07 5.67
C GLU A 88 12.50 -2.25 5.40
N ILE A 89 13.13 -1.34 4.66
CA ILE A 89 14.58 -1.36 4.42
C ILE A 89 15.37 -1.15 5.72
N VAL A 90 14.91 -0.25 6.60
CA VAL A 90 15.52 -0.07 7.93
C VAL A 90 15.43 -1.36 8.73
N HIS A 91 14.27 -2.03 8.71
CA HIS A 91 14.05 -3.30 9.37
C HIS A 91 15.01 -4.38 8.88
N CYS A 92 15.09 -4.61 7.58
CA CYS A 92 16.06 -5.55 7.01
C CYS A 92 17.50 -5.20 7.39
N GLY A 93 17.86 -3.92 7.42
CA GLY A 93 19.18 -3.47 7.84
C GLY A 93 19.50 -3.77 9.31
N LEU A 94 18.49 -3.74 10.19
CA LEU A 94 18.64 -4.13 11.59
C LEU A 94 18.81 -5.64 11.75
N GLU A 95 17.99 -6.43 11.06
CA GLU A 95 18.08 -7.90 11.06
C GLU A 95 19.46 -8.37 10.59
N LEU A 96 19.99 -7.78 9.51
CA LEU A 96 21.33 -8.11 9.00
C LEU A 96 22.44 -7.77 10.01
N LYS A 97 22.34 -6.62 10.69
CA LYS A 97 23.30 -6.23 11.73
C LYS A 97 23.24 -7.18 12.92
N GLU A 98 22.05 -7.59 13.33
CA GLU A 98 21.87 -8.54 14.43
C GLU A 98 22.41 -9.92 14.08
N ALA A 99 22.12 -10.41 12.87
CA ALA A 99 22.67 -11.67 12.36
C ALA A 99 24.21 -11.66 12.34
N LEU A 100 24.81 -10.56 11.87
CA LEU A 100 26.27 -10.38 11.89
C LEU A 100 26.81 -10.36 13.34
N ARG A 101 26.12 -9.71 14.27
CA ARG A 101 26.51 -9.66 15.69
C ARG A 101 26.48 -11.04 16.32
N LYS A 102 25.39 -11.80 16.18
CA LYS A 102 25.23 -13.17 16.69
C LYS A 102 26.35 -14.07 16.16
N ARG A 103 26.60 -14.03 14.85
CA ARG A 103 27.67 -14.78 14.19
C ARG A 103 29.07 -14.43 14.72
N ASN A 104 29.32 -13.16 15.03
CA ASN A 104 30.59 -12.74 15.62
C ASN A 104 30.78 -13.21 17.07
N HIS A 105 29.71 -13.55 17.80
CA HIS A 105 29.78 -14.07 19.17
C HIS A 105 29.87 -15.60 19.24
N GLU A 106 29.35 -16.31 18.23
CA GLU A 106 29.26 -17.79 18.22
C GLU A 106 30.50 -18.49 17.63
N ILE A 107 31.33 -17.80 16.84
CA ILE A 107 32.45 -18.42 16.11
C ILE A 107 33.80 -18.20 16.83
N SER A 108 34.40 -19.29 17.31
CA SER A 108 35.81 -19.36 17.72
C SER A 108 36.73 -19.07 16.53
N PRO A 109 37.84 -18.29 16.67
CA PRO A 109 38.60 -17.68 15.56
C PRO A 109 39.35 -18.64 14.61
N LEU A 110 39.06 -19.94 14.62
CA LEU A 110 39.85 -20.98 13.94
C LEU A 110 39.09 -21.75 12.84
N GLN A 111 37.87 -21.36 12.45
CA GLN A 111 37.12 -22.08 11.42
C GLN A 111 36.62 -21.19 10.26
N ARG A 112 36.64 -21.84 9.09
CA ARG A 112 36.65 -21.37 7.70
C ARG A 112 35.29 -20.81 7.25
N GLU A 113 34.72 -19.89 8.03
CA GLU A 113 33.36 -19.35 7.87
C GLU A 113 33.30 -17.88 7.43
N ASP A 114 34.39 -17.38 6.83
CA ASP A 114 34.54 -15.98 6.38
C ASP A 114 33.54 -15.58 5.29
N ARG A 115 33.15 -16.50 4.39
CA ARG A 115 32.32 -16.17 3.22
C ARG A 115 30.95 -15.58 3.56
N ILE A 116 30.24 -16.14 4.54
CA ILE A 116 28.90 -15.65 4.92
C ILE A 116 29.02 -14.33 5.70
N ARG A 117 30.08 -14.15 6.51
CA ARG A 117 30.35 -12.88 7.20
C ARG A 117 30.64 -11.78 6.18
N ASP A 118 31.47 -12.08 5.18
CA ASP A 118 31.81 -11.16 4.10
C ASP A 118 30.57 -10.82 3.26
N GLU A 119 29.72 -11.81 2.98
CA GLU A 119 28.45 -11.61 2.28
C GLU A 119 27.48 -10.70 3.06
N LEU A 120 27.25 -10.98 4.34
CA LEU A 120 26.43 -10.12 5.23
C LEU A 120 26.98 -8.70 5.29
N SER A 121 28.30 -8.56 5.43
CA SER A 121 28.97 -7.25 5.47
C SER A 121 28.84 -6.50 4.15
N ALA A 122 28.93 -7.19 3.02
CA ALA A 122 28.73 -6.61 1.69
C ALA A 122 27.28 -6.16 1.48
N GLN A 123 26.30 -6.94 1.94
CA GLN A 123 24.87 -6.57 1.88
C GLN A 123 24.59 -5.33 2.73
N ILE A 124 25.10 -5.26 3.97
CA ILE A 124 24.98 -4.07 4.82
C ILE A 124 25.60 -2.85 4.14
N LYS A 125 26.81 -2.99 3.58
CA LYS A 125 27.49 -1.89 2.88
C LYS A 125 26.73 -1.41 1.65
N LYS A 126 26.11 -2.32 0.90
CA LYS A 126 25.24 -1.99 -0.24
C LYS A 126 24.02 -1.20 0.22
N LEU A 127 23.34 -1.68 1.27
CA LEU A 127 22.16 -1.02 1.84
C LEU A 127 22.49 0.40 2.32
N SER A 128 23.58 0.55 3.08
CA SER A 128 24.04 1.86 3.58
C SER A 128 24.35 2.87 2.47
N ARG A 129 24.68 2.42 1.25
CA ARG A 129 24.89 3.31 0.09
C ARG A 129 23.60 3.76 -0.57
N GLN A 130 22.55 2.94 -0.53
CA GLN A 130 21.28 3.21 -1.22
C GLN A 130 20.30 3.99 -0.34
N VAL A 131 20.28 3.72 0.96
CA VAL A 131 19.38 4.34 1.94
C VAL A 131 19.41 5.88 1.91
N PRO A 132 20.58 6.56 1.83
CA PRO A 132 20.60 8.03 1.80
C PRO A 132 19.86 8.62 0.60
N SER A 133 19.98 8.02 -0.59
CA SER A 133 19.27 8.48 -1.78
C SER A 133 17.76 8.28 -1.65
N MET A 134 17.34 7.16 -1.08
CA MET A 134 15.92 6.88 -0.85
C MET A 134 15.31 7.81 0.20
N LEU A 135 16.06 8.06 1.28
CA LEU A 135 15.67 9.03 2.31
C LEU A 135 15.53 10.43 1.73
N ASN A 136 16.50 10.90 0.93
CA ASN A 136 16.40 12.24 0.34
C ASN A 136 15.21 12.35 -0.62
N GLY A 137 14.99 11.34 -1.48
CA GLY A 137 13.83 11.32 -2.37
C GLY A 137 12.50 11.32 -1.60
N TYR A 138 12.40 10.52 -0.54
CA TYR A 138 11.24 10.51 0.35
C TYR A 138 11.04 11.85 1.05
N TRP A 139 12.11 12.42 1.60
CA TRP A 139 12.11 13.71 2.29
C TRP A 139 11.61 14.82 1.38
N ASP A 140 12.21 14.95 0.20
CA ASP A 140 11.88 16.01 -0.75
C ASP A 140 10.44 15.87 -1.23
N LYS A 141 10.00 14.64 -1.54
CA LYS A 141 8.62 14.40 -1.97
C LYS A 141 7.60 14.63 -0.86
N LEU A 142 7.90 14.23 0.38
CA LEU A 142 7.04 14.49 1.54
C LEU A 142 6.84 15.99 1.75
N LEU A 143 7.92 16.77 1.74
CA LEU A 143 7.82 18.21 1.92
C LEU A 143 7.12 18.90 0.74
N GLN A 144 7.37 18.43 -0.49
CA GLN A 144 6.66 18.94 -1.66
C GLN A 144 5.14 18.75 -1.53
N VAL A 145 4.68 17.54 -1.22
CA VAL A 145 3.24 17.22 -1.16
C VAL A 145 2.56 17.89 0.04
N SER A 146 3.23 17.93 1.19
CA SER A 146 2.68 18.55 2.41
C SER A 146 2.67 20.07 2.38
N SER A 147 3.47 20.71 1.52
CA SER A 147 3.48 22.16 1.33
C SER A 147 2.60 22.63 0.17
N GLU A 148 1.97 21.70 -0.55
CA GLU A 148 1.14 22.03 -1.71
C GLU A 148 -0.20 22.62 -1.23
N SER A 149 -0.56 23.80 -1.75
CA SER A 149 -1.75 24.57 -1.32
C SER A 149 -3.06 23.83 -1.52
N SER A 150 -3.10 22.84 -2.42
CA SER A 150 -4.28 22.01 -2.71
C SER A 150 -4.44 20.80 -1.78
N SER A 151 -3.51 20.57 -0.85
CA SER A 151 -3.51 19.35 -0.02
C SER A 151 -4.50 19.37 1.15
N LEU A 152 -5.31 20.43 1.33
CA LEU A 152 -6.17 20.64 2.52
C LEU A 152 -5.42 20.44 3.87
N ALA A 153 -4.09 20.38 3.83
CA ALA A 153 -3.25 20.14 4.98
C ALA A 153 -3.14 21.43 5.81
N PRO A 154 -3.11 21.33 7.15
CA PRO A 154 -2.74 22.46 7.98
C PRO A 154 -1.37 23.00 7.57
N GLU A 155 -1.20 24.32 7.55
CA GLU A 155 0.08 24.96 7.18
C GLU A 155 1.25 24.48 8.05
N CYS A 156 0.97 24.12 9.31
CA CYS A 156 1.96 23.58 10.24
C CYS A 156 2.37 22.12 9.97
N LEU A 157 1.66 21.40 9.09
CA LEU A 157 1.93 19.98 8.82
C LEU A 157 3.33 19.79 8.23
N ALA A 158 3.69 20.58 7.23
CA ALA A 158 5.01 20.49 6.60
C ALA A 158 6.13 20.73 7.62
N GLU A 159 5.96 21.70 8.52
CA GLU A 159 6.93 22.00 9.59
C GLU A 159 7.04 20.83 10.58
N LEU A 160 5.90 20.28 11.03
CA LEU A 160 5.86 19.13 11.93
C LEU A 160 6.56 17.90 11.31
N LEU A 161 6.25 17.60 10.04
CA LEU A 161 6.85 16.49 9.31
C LEU A 161 8.35 16.69 9.12
N GLN A 162 8.78 17.91 8.80
CA GLN A 162 10.19 18.24 8.69
C GLN A 162 10.92 18.05 10.03
N GLN A 163 10.31 18.44 11.15
CA GLN A 163 10.87 18.23 12.49
C GLN A 163 11.00 16.74 12.82
N LYS A 164 9.97 15.94 12.53
CA LYS A 164 10.02 14.48 12.70
C LYS A 164 11.13 13.85 11.86
N LEU A 165 11.23 14.22 10.58
CA LEU A 165 12.29 13.71 9.72
C LEU A 165 13.69 14.13 10.18
N LYS A 166 13.86 15.35 10.70
CA LYS A 166 15.14 15.82 11.27
C LYS A 166 15.63 14.93 12.41
N SER A 167 14.72 14.36 13.20
CA SER A 167 15.08 13.41 14.26
C SER A 167 15.65 12.08 13.75
N LEU A 168 15.39 11.74 12.47
CA LEU A 168 15.83 10.49 11.86
C LEU A 168 17.22 10.57 11.25
N VAL A 169 17.80 11.77 11.14
CA VAL A 169 19.02 11.99 10.37
C VAL A 169 20.15 12.51 11.24
N VAL A 170 21.35 11.97 11.00
CA VAL A 170 22.59 12.56 11.49
C VAL A 170 23.26 13.24 10.31
N ALA A 171 23.70 14.49 10.53
CA ALA A 171 24.52 15.18 9.55
C ALA A 171 25.88 14.49 9.49
N ASP A 172 26.21 13.92 8.33
CA ASP A 172 27.55 13.42 8.07
C ASP A 172 28.48 14.63 7.82
N ARG A 173 29.51 14.77 8.66
CA ARG A 173 30.41 15.93 8.66
C ARG A 173 31.24 16.01 7.37
N ASP A 174 31.45 14.90 6.69
CA ASP A 174 32.37 14.81 5.56
C ASP A 174 31.66 14.87 4.20
N SER A 175 30.39 14.44 4.11
CA SER A 175 29.68 14.29 2.83
C SER A 175 28.55 15.30 2.61
N ASN A 176 28.19 16.10 3.62
CA ASN A 176 26.98 16.94 3.64
C ASN A 176 25.69 16.15 3.32
N GLN A 177 25.74 14.81 3.42
CA GLN A 177 24.58 13.94 3.21
C GLN A 177 23.90 13.65 4.55
N ARG A 178 22.57 13.58 4.48
CA ARG A 178 21.74 13.12 5.61
C ARG A 178 21.89 11.61 5.70
N GLN A 179 22.49 11.11 6.78
CA GLN A 179 22.53 9.68 7.06
C GLN A 179 21.36 9.29 7.95
N LEU A 180 20.58 8.31 7.50
CA LEU A 180 19.48 7.77 8.29
C LEU A 180 20.03 7.02 9.51
N VAL A 181 19.50 7.34 10.69
CA VAL A 181 19.74 6.54 11.89
C VAL A 181 19.07 5.19 11.69
N MET A 182 19.84 4.11 11.64
CA MET A 182 19.30 2.76 11.54
C MET A 182 18.99 2.26 12.95
N GLY A 183 17.74 2.41 13.39
CA GLY A 183 17.26 2.01 14.71
C GLY A 183 15.74 1.84 14.76
N GLU A 184 15.23 1.21 15.82
CA GLU A 184 13.78 0.99 16.02
C GLU A 184 13.01 2.31 16.05
N GLN A 185 13.59 3.35 16.66
CA GLN A 185 13.00 4.69 16.70
C GLN A 185 12.68 5.23 15.29
N THR A 186 13.50 4.87 14.29
CA THR A 186 13.28 5.30 12.91
C THR A 186 12.03 4.67 12.31
N GLN A 187 11.78 3.40 12.60
CA GLN A 187 10.55 2.72 12.16
C GLN A 187 9.33 3.35 12.82
N LEU A 188 9.40 3.63 14.12
CA LEU A 188 8.31 4.27 14.86
C LEU A 188 7.96 5.63 14.28
N VAL A 189 8.95 6.50 14.05
CA VAL A 189 8.72 7.85 13.52
C VAL A 189 8.22 7.80 12.07
N LEU A 190 8.74 6.90 11.21
CA LEU A 190 8.23 6.74 9.85
C LEU A 190 6.78 6.25 9.84
N ASN A 191 6.42 5.34 10.77
CA ASN A 191 5.05 4.88 10.94
C ASN A 191 4.12 6.01 11.45
N GLU A 192 4.56 6.81 12.42
CA GLU A 192 3.83 7.99 12.88
C GLU A 192 3.57 8.98 11.74
N ILE A 193 4.58 9.26 10.91
CA ILE A 193 4.42 10.09 9.73
C ILE A 193 3.35 9.48 8.81
N GLY A 194 3.44 8.17 8.52
CA GLY A 194 2.44 7.47 7.71
C GLY A 194 1.01 7.64 8.24
N ILE A 195 0.81 7.48 9.54
CA ILE A 195 -0.50 7.66 10.18
C ILE A 195 -1.02 9.09 9.99
N ILE A 196 -0.18 10.10 10.21
CA ILE A 196 -0.55 11.51 10.02
C ILE A 196 -0.98 11.76 8.57
N LEU A 197 -0.21 11.24 7.61
CA LEU A 197 -0.52 11.39 6.18
C LEU A 197 -1.82 10.68 5.80
N SER A 198 -2.12 9.51 6.39
CA SER A 198 -3.36 8.78 6.11
C SER A 198 -4.60 9.60 6.48
N TYR A 199 -4.61 10.30 7.62
CA TYR A 199 -5.75 11.15 7.98
C TYR A 199 -6.00 12.27 6.96
N VAL A 200 -4.93 12.91 6.49
CA VAL A 200 -5.01 13.99 5.50
C VAL A 200 -5.41 13.42 4.14
N GLN A 201 -4.84 12.27 3.75
CA GLN A 201 -5.21 11.54 2.55
C GLN A 201 -6.70 11.21 2.53
N ASP A 202 -7.23 10.62 3.60
CA ASP A 202 -8.63 10.18 3.66
C ASP A 202 -9.59 11.36 3.56
N ALA A 203 -9.28 12.48 4.22
CA ALA A 203 -10.07 13.70 4.13
C ALA A 203 -10.12 14.27 2.70
N ILE A 204 -8.98 14.35 2.02
CA ILE A 204 -8.93 14.81 0.62
C ILE A 204 -9.63 13.81 -0.30
N ALA A 205 -9.38 12.52 -0.12
CA ALA A 205 -9.95 11.48 -0.98
C ALA A 205 -11.48 11.47 -0.88
N GLN A 206 -12.02 11.70 0.31
CA GLN A 206 -13.45 11.88 0.53
C GLN A 206 -14.00 13.12 -0.19
N ASP A 207 -13.32 14.27 -0.10
CA ASP A 207 -13.73 15.49 -0.81
C ASP A 207 -13.74 15.28 -2.33
N VAL A 208 -12.68 14.69 -2.87
CA VAL A 208 -12.60 14.36 -4.30
C VAL A 208 -13.70 13.37 -4.72
N HIS A 209 -14.00 12.38 -3.89
CA HIS A 209 -15.10 11.45 -4.15
C HIS A 209 -16.46 12.16 -4.14
N SER A 210 -16.70 13.08 -3.20
CA SER A 210 -17.95 13.84 -3.11
C SER A 210 -18.23 14.70 -4.36
N GLN A 211 -17.17 15.09 -5.07
CA GLN A 211 -17.25 15.83 -6.32
C GLN A 211 -17.33 14.91 -7.56
N SER A 212 -17.43 13.58 -7.40
CA SER A 212 -17.40 12.57 -8.46
C SER A 212 -18.78 11.89 -8.60
N PRO A 213 -19.77 12.56 -9.22
CA PRO A 213 -21.15 12.09 -9.25
C PRO A 213 -21.34 10.77 -10.01
N HIS A 214 -20.57 10.52 -11.09
CA HIS A 214 -20.70 9.26 -11.83
C HIS A 214 -20.17 8.09 -10.99
N ALA A 215 -19.04 8.27 -10.32
CA ALA A 215 -18.48 7.27 -9.42
C ALA A 215 -19.43 6.96 -8.26
N ALA A 216 -20.06 7.98 -7.68
CA ALA A 216 -21.06 7.81 -6.63
C ALA A 216 -22.28 7.01 -7.12
N HIS A 217 -22.84 7.37 -8.28
CA HIS A 217 -23.99 6.68 -8.87
C HIS A 217 -23.69 5.20 -9.17
N ILE A 218 -22.52 4.91 -9.75
CA ILE A 218 -22.13 3.51 -10.05
C ILE A 218 -21.92 2.71 -8.77
N LEU A 219 -21.32 3.32 -7.75
CA LEU A 219 -21.14 2.66 -6.46
C LEU A 219 -22.48 2.33 -5.79
N GLU A 220 -23.45 3.24 -5.82
CA GLU A 220 -24.80 3.01 -5.31
C GLU A 220 -25.54 1.90 -6.07
N ALA A 221 -25.38 1.87 -7.41
CA ALA A 221 -25.93 0.79 -8.23
C ALA A 221 -25.33 -0.58 -7.87
N ILE A 222 -24.01 -0.63 -7.64
CA ILE A 222 -23.31 -1.85 -7.20
C ILE A 222 -23.84 -2.31 -5.84
N GLU A 223 -24.01 -1.40 -4.88
CA GLU A 223 -24.53 -1.73 -3.54
C GLU A 223 -25.95 -2.28 -3.60
N THR A 224 -26.81 -1.62 -4.39
CA THR A 224 -28.19 -2.09 -4.62
C THR A 224 -28.21 -3.48 -5.24
N GLU A 225 -27.35 -3.73 -6.21
CA GLU A 225 -27.23 -5.05 -6.84
C GLU A 225 -26.79 -6.11 -5.82
N LEU A 226 -25.75 -5.84 -5.03
CA LEU A 226 -25.24 -6.76 -4.01
C LEU A 226 -26.26 -7.06 -2.90
N ASP A 227 -27.01 -6.06 -2.46
CA ASP A 227 -28.04 -6.22 -1.43
C ASP A 227 -29.27 -6.98 -1.95
N SER A 228 -29.58 -6.85 -3.24
CA SER A 228 -30.68 -7.58 -3.90
C SER A 228 -30.36 -9.06 -4.15
N ARG A 229 -29.08 -9.46 -4.09
CA ARG A 229 -28.68 -10.84 -4.35
C ARG A 229 -29.16 -11.75 -3.22
N PRO A 230 -29.80 -12.88 -3.54
CA PRO A 230 -30.19 -13.85 -2.52
C PRO A 230 -28.92 -14.36 -1.82
N LYS A 231 -28.82 -14.11 -0.50
CA LYS A 231 -27.78 -14.72 0.34
C LYS A 231 -27.89 -16.24 0.15
N SER A 232 -26.84 -16.84 -0.42
CA SER A 232 -26.79 -18.22 -0.91
C SER A 232 -27.63 -19.22 -0.10
N VAL A 233 -28.33 -20.09 -0.83
CA VAL A 233 -29.32 -21.13 -0.47
C VAL A 233 -28.81 -22.18 0.54
N THR A 234 -27.57 -22.07 1.01
CA THR A 234 -26.95 -22.99 1.98
C THR A 234 -27.52 -22.89 3.40
N SER A 235 -28.25 -21.82 3.75
CA SER A 235 -28.91 -21.70 5.06
C SER A 235 -30.35 -22.23 5.07
N VAL A 236 -31.03 -22.31 3.92
CA VAL A 236 -32.43 -22.82 3.84
C VAL A 236 -32.46 -24.35 3.77
N GLN A 237 -31.47 -24.98 3.14
CA GLN A 237 -31.40 -26.46 3.08
C GLN A 237 -30.94 -27.10 4.39
N LEU A 238 -30.17 -26.41 5.24
CA LEU A 238 -29.77 -26.93 6.55
C LEU A 238 -30.88 -26.82 7.61
N HIS A 239 -31.85 -25.91 7.46
CA HIS A 239 -32.97 -25.80 8.40
C HIS A 239 -34.11 -26.79 8.10
N ASN A 240 -34.24 -27.23 6.84
CA ASN A 240 -35.25 -28.21 6.43
C ASN A 240 -34.79 -29.68 6.58
N MET A 241 -33.50 -29.94 6.84
CA MET A 241 -33.00 -31.29 7.13
C MET A 241 -33.00 -31.65 8.63
N SER A 242 -33.38 -30.73 9.52
CA SER A 242 -33.53 -30.97 10.96
C SER A 242 -34.95 -31.34 11.40
N LEU A 243 -35.86 -31.59 10.44
CA LEU A 243 -37.27 -31.92 10.70
C LEU A 243 -37.74 -33.22 10.00
N HIS A 244 -36.85 -34.20 9.84
CA HIS A 244 -37.23 -35.58 9.53
C HIS A 244 -36.42 -36.59 10.34
#